data_AF-A0A536YAK8-F1
#
_entry.id   AF-A0A536YAK8-F1
#
_cell.length_a   1.000
_cell.length_b   1.000
_cell.length_c   1.000
_cell.angle_alpha   90.00
_cell.angle_beta   90.00
_cell.angle_gamma   90.00
#
_symmetry.space_group_name_H-M   'P 1'
#
loop_
_entity.id
_entity.type
_entity.pdbx_description
1 polymer ?
#
loop_
_entity_poly.entity_id
_entity_poly.type
_entity_poly.pdbx_seq_one_letter_code
_entity_poly.pdbx_strand_id
1 'polypeptide(L)' 'RKGDPDLPLSDAELEHKYFELASPVLGEEQARALLARLWKLEREPRP' A
#
# COMPACT_ATOMS: atom_id res chain seq x y z
N ARG A 1 -1.17 -12.71 -15.73
CA ARG A 1 -2.28 -12.27 -14.83
C ARG A 1 -1.99 -10.84 -14.38
N LYS A 2 -2.99 -10.07 -13.97
CA LYS A 2 -2.78 -8.67 -13.57
C LYS A 2 -2.08 -8.60 -12.21
N GLY A 3 -1.02 -7.81 -12.11
CA GLY A 3 -0.09 -7.75 -10.99
C GLY A 3 1.19 -8.55 -11.17
N ASP A 4 1.38 -9.22 -12.32
CA ASP A 4 2.64 -9.86 -12.68
C ASP A 4 3.58 -8.83 -13.34
N PRO A 5 4.90 -9.09 -13.46
CA PRO A 5 5.85 -8.14 -14.06
C PRO A 5 5.46 -7.68 -15.48
N ASP A 6 4.84 -8.57 -16.26
CA ASP A 6 4.39 -8.29 -17.63
C ASP A 6 3.08 -7.47 -17.69
N LEU A 7 2.33 -7.37 -16.59
CA LEU A 7 1.09 -6.61 -16.49
C LEU A 7 0.92 -6.06 -15.06
N PRO A 8 1.71 -5.05 -14.66
CA PRO A 8 1.70 -4.55 -13.30
C PRO A 8 0.37 -3.89 -12.93
N LEU A 9 0.12 -3.79 -11.62
CA LEU A 9 -0.95 -2.93 -11.11
C LEU A 9 -0.53 -1.46 -11.28
N SER A 10 -1.49 -0.61 -11.60
CA SER A 10 -1.33 0.82 -11.39
C SER A 10 -1.30 1.14 -9.89
N ASP A 11 -0.80 2.32 -9.53
CA ASP A 11 -0.73 2.76 -8.13
C ASP A 11 -2.11 2.72 -7.45
N ALA A 12 -3.16 3.21 -8.11
CA ALA A 12 -4.52 3.19 -7.57
C ALA A 12 -5.04 1.76 -7.31
N GLU A 13 -4.69 0.81 -8.17
CA GLU A 13 -5.08 -0.59 -8.01
C GLU A 13 -4.28 -1.28 -6.91
N LEU A 14 -3.01 -0.89 -6.75
CA LEU A 14 -2.18 -1.34 -5.64
C LEU A 14 -2.71 -0.80 -4.31
N GLU A 15 -3.10 0.48 -4.24
CA GLU A 15 -3.71 1.08 -3.05
C GLU A 15 -5.03 0.41 -2.70
N HIS A 16 -5.90 0.18 -3.68
CA HIS A 16 -7.17 -0.52 -3.45
C HIS A 16 -6.93 -1.91 -2.86
N LYS A 17 -6.05 -2.70 -3.49
CA LYS A 17 -5.67 -4.04 -3.01
C LYS A 17 -5.04 -4.00 -1.63
N TYR A 18 -4.22 -2.98 -1.35
CA TYR A 18 -3.65 -2.78 -0.02
C TYR A 18 -4.74 -2.59 1.03
N PHE A 19 -5.74 -1.73 0.78
CA PHE A 19 -6.84 -1.51 1.73
C PHE A 19 -7.72 -2.75 1.90
N GLU A 20 -8.00 -3.50 0.84
CA GLU A 20 -8.74 -4.77 0.93
C GLU A 20 -8.07 -5.76 1.90
N LEU A 21 -6.74 -5.80 1.89
CA LEU A 21 -5.96 -6.77 2.68
C LEU A 21 -5.62 -6.24 4.08
N ALA A 22 -5.26 -4.97 4.21
CA ALA A 22 -4.74 -4.39 5.44
C ALA A 22 -5.83 -3.90 6.40
N SER A 23 -6.91 -3.30 5.87
CA SER A 23 -7.97 -2.72 6.70
C SER A 23 -8.66 -3.75 7.63
N PRO A 24 -8.94 -5.01 7.21
CA PRO A 24 -9.53 -6.00 8.11
C PRO A 24 -8.66 -6.39 9.31
N VAL A 25 -7.35 -6.12 9.25
CA VAL A 25 -6.38 -6.50 10.29
C VAL A 25 -5.97 -5.29 11.14
N LEU A 26 -5.73 -4.14 10.49
CA LEU A 26 -5.21 -2.93 11.14
C LEU A 26 -6.30 -1.91 11.50
N GLY A 27 -7.48 -2.02 10.88
CA GLY A 27 -8.45 -0.94 10.82
C GLY A 27 -8.11 0.10 9.74
N GLU A 28 -9.12 0.81 9.25
CA GLU A 28 -8.98 1.73 8.11
C GLU A 28 -8.01 2.89 8.38
N GLU A 29 -8.11 3.52 9.55
CA GLU A 29 -7.27 4.67 9.90
C GLU A 29 -5.78 4.30 9.94
N GLN A 30 -5.45 3.17 10.57
CA GLN A 30 -4.07 2.71 10.68
C GLN A 30 -3.52 2.19 9.36
N ALA A 31 -4.34 1.50 8.57
CA ALA A 31 -3.96 1.10 7.22
C ALA A 31 -3.61 2.33 6.37
N ARG A 32 -4.43 3.40 6.42
CA ARG A 32 -4.21 4.66 5.70
C ARG A 32 -2.94 5.37 6.16
N ALA A 33 -2.71 5.46 7.47
CA ALA A 33 -1.52 6.08 8.03
C ALA A 33 -0.24 5.34 7.59
N LEU A 34 -0.26 4.00 7.63
CA LEU A 34 0.87 3.18 7.20
C LEU A 34 1.14 3.30 5.70
N LEU A 35 0.10 3.26 4.85
CA LEU A 35 0.27 3.43 3.40
C LEU A 35 0.92 4.78 3.06
N ALA A 36 0.48 5.85 3.71
CA ALA A 36 1.05 7.19 3.52
C ALA A 36 2.54 7.26 3.89
N ARG A 37 2.99 6.46 4.87
CA ARG A 37 4.40 6.33 5.23
C ARG A 37 5.17 5.48 4.22
N LEU A 38 4.62 4.35 3.78
CA LEU A 38 5.25 3.46 2.80
C LEU A 38 5.56 4.18 1.47
N TRP A 39 4.64 5.02 0.99
CA TRP A 39 4.86 5.84 -0.19
C TRP A 39 6.00 6.86 -0.07
N LYS A 40 6.45 7.15 1.16
CA LYS A 40 7.54 8.09 1.45
C LYS A 40 8.73 7.40 2.11
N LEU A 41 8.79 6.07 2.06
CA LEU A 41 9.74 5.26 2.82
C LEU A 41 11.20 5.65 2.53
N GLU A 42 11.52 5.97 1.28
CA GLU A 42 12.85 6.43 0.86
C GLU A 42 13.30 7.73 1.56
N ARG A 43 12.35 8.49 2.11
CA ARG A 43 12.57 9.76 2.81
C ARG A 43 12.35 9.65 4.32
N GLU A 44 11.95 8.48 4.82
CA GLU A 44 11.83 8.29 6.27
C GLU A 44 13.23 8.26 6.90
N PRO A 45 13.40 8.91 8.06
CA PRO A 45 14.65 8.82 8.81
C PRO A 45 14.90 7.37 9.20
N ARG A 46 16.11 6.87 8.95
CA ARG A 46 16.50 5.54 9.42
C ARG A 46 16.50 5.56 10.96
N PRO A 47 15.89 4.54 11.62
CA PRO A 47 15.92 4.42 13.06
C PRO A 47 17.34 4.30 13.63
#